data_AF-A0A916I1G3-F1
#
_entry.id   AF-A0A916I1G3-F1
#
_cell.length_a   1.000
_cell.length_b   1.000
_cell.length_c   1.000
_cell.angle_alpha   90.00
_cell.angle_beta   90.00
_cell.angle_gamma   90.00
#
_symmetry.space_group_name_H-M   'P 1'
#
loop_
_entity.id
_entity.type
_entity.pdbx_description
1 polymer ?
#
loop_
_entity_poly.entity_id
_entity_poly.type
_entity_poly.pdbx_seq_one_letter_code
_entity_poly.pdbx_strand_id
1 'polypeptide(L)' 'MSTDQFVHALSDSEILTPLLIFAGVVIIVLIRSAASVVSTVARERTRREIAAFIAEGSMTPEQGEKLMKAGERKTC' A
#
# COMPACT_ATOMS: atom_id res chain seq x y z
N MET A 1 6.92 -30.22 -24.62
CA MET A 1 7.93 -29.19 -24.29
C MET A 1 7.94 -29.10 -22.77
N SER A 2 8.75 -29.93 -22.15
CA SER A 2 8.62 -30.28 -20.73
C SER A 2 9.26 -29.22 -19.83
N THR A 3 8.63 -28.97 -18.70
CA THR A 3 9.02 -28.01 -17.64
C THR A 3 10.48 -28.12 -17.21
N ASP A 4 11.07 -29.29 -17.38
CA ASP A 4 12.43 -29.60 -16.92
C ASP A 4 13.50 -28.89 -17.77
N GLN A 5 13.26 -28.70 -19.07
CA GLN A 5 14.16 -27.94 -19.95
C GLN A 5 14.18 -26.45 -19.60
N PHE A 6 13.04 -25.92 -19.16
CA PHE A 6 12.91 -24.52 -18.74
C PHE A 6 13.68 -24.24 -17.45
N VAL A 7 13.66 -25.18 -16.49
CA VAL A 7 14.39 -25.07 -15.22
C VAL A 7 15.91 -25.15 -15.45
N HIS A 8 16.37 -26.03 -16.35
CA HIS A 8 17.80 -26.12 -16.67
C HIS A 8 18.32 -24.91 -17.46
N ALA A 9 17.52 -24.33 -18.35
CA ALA A 9 17.89 -23.10 -19.08
C ALA A 9 17.91 -21.84 -18.18
N LEU A 10 17.14 -21.85 -17.08
CA LEU A 10 17.17 -20.79 -16.07
C LEU A 10 18.35 -20.90 -15.09
N SER A 11 19.09 -22.01 -15.10
CA SER A 11 20.20 -22.29 -14.19
C SER A 11 21.57 -21.82 -14.73
N ASP A 12 21.60 -20.86 -15.66
CA ASP A 12 22.80 -20.08 -15.94
C ASP A 12 22.84 -18.88 -14.97
N SER A 13 23.78 -18.93 -14.03
CA SER A 13 23.96 -17.99 -12.93
C SER A 13 24.09 -16.51 -13.34
N GLU A 14 24.38 -16.24 -14.62
CA GLU A 14 24.45 -14.90 -15.20
C GLU A 14 23.07 -14.27 -15.43
N ILE A 15 22.02 -15.08 -15.70
CA ILE A 15 20.67 -14.59 -16.01
C ILE A 15 19.75 -14.70 -14.79
N LEU A 16 19.92 -15.76 -13.99
CA LEU A 16 19.09 -16.00 -12.81
C LEU A 16 19.18 -14.87 -11.78
N THR A 17 20.39 -14.37 -11.55
CA THR A 17 20.67 -13.33 -10.56
C THR A 17 19.97 -12.00 -10.87
N PRO A 18 20.12 -11.38 -12.06
CA PRO A 18 19.41 -10.15 -12.39
C PRO A 18 17.89 -10.35 -12.48
N LEU A 19 17.43 -11.53 -12.93
CA LEU A 19 16.00 -11.85 -12.99
C LEU A 19 15.35 -11.86 -11.60
N LEU A 20 16.00 -12.47 -10.60
CA LEU A 20 15.51 -12.50 -9.22
C LEU A 20 15.48 -11.11 -8.57
N ILE A 21 16.51 -10.30 -8.81
CA ILE A 21 16.54 -8.91 -8.33
C ILE A 21 15.39 -8.11 -8.94
N PHE A 22 15.20 -8.22 -10.26
CA PHE A 22 14.11 -7.53 -10.96
C PHE A 22 12.74 -7.96 -10.43
N ALA A 23 12.50 -9.27 -10.31
CA ALA A 23 11.27 -9.80 -9.74
C ALA A 23 11.04 -9.30 -8.30
N GLY A 24 12.08 -9.27 -7.47
CA GLY A 24 12.01 -8.76 -6.10
C GLY A 24 11.63 -7.28 -6.06
N VAL A 25 12.25 -6.44 -6.88
CA VAL A 25 11.93 -5.01 -6.96
C VAL A 25 10.49 -4.80 -7.43
N VAL A 26 10.05 -5.51 -8.47
CA VAL A 26 8.67 -5.43 -8.98
C VAL A 26 7.67 -5.79 -7.89
N ILE A 27 7.90 -6.88 -7.15
CA ILE A 27 7.02 -7.29 -6.04
C ILE A 27 6.96 -6.21 -4.96
N ILE A 28 8.10 -5.65 -4.55
CA ILE A 28 8.14 -4.59 -3.54
C ILE A 28 7.35 -3.36 -4.01
N VAL A 29 7.54 -2.94 -5.27
CA VAL A 29 6.83 -1.78 -5.83
C VAL A 29 5.32 -2.05 -5.88
N LEU A 30 4.89 -3.24 -6.30
CA LEU A 30 3.47 -3.61 -6.32
C LEU A 30 2.85 -3.55 -4.93
N ILE A 31 3.52 -4.09 -3.91
CA ILE A 31 3.04 -4.06 -2.53
C ILE A 31 2.92 -2.61 -2.04
N ARG A 32 3.94 -1.77 -2.27
CA ARG A 32 3.91 -0.36 -1.86
C ARG A 32 2.81 0.43 -2.56
N SER A 33 2.63 0.21 -3.85
CA SER A 33 1.58 0.86 -4.64
C SER A 33 0.19 0.46 -4.14
N ALA A 34 -0.05 -0.84 -3.93
CA ALA A 34 -1.31 -1.32 -3.38
C ALA A 34 -1.59 -0.75 -1.98
N ALA A 35 -0.59 -0.79 -1.09
CA ALA A 35 -0.70 -0.21 0.25
C ALA A 35 -1.02 1.29 0.21
N SER A 36 -0.40 2.03 -0.70
CA SER A 36 -0.66 3.46 -0.90
C SER A 36 -2.12 3.70 -1.29
N VAL A 37 -2.65 2.96 -2.27
CA VAL A 37 -4.04 3.09 -2.71
C VAL A 37 -5.01 2.80 -1.57
N VAL A 38 -4.80 1.70 -0.84
CA VAL A 38 -5.64 1.34 0.31
C VAL A 38 -5.61 2.43 1.38
N SER A 39 -4.43 3.00 1.68
CA SER A 39 -4.30 4.06 2.67
C SER A 39 -5.05 5.34 2.28
N THR A 40 -5.04 5.71 1.00
CA THR A 40 -5.78 6.87 0.49
C THR A 40 -7.28 6.65 0.60
N VAL A 41 -7.77 5.47 0.21
CA VAL A 41 -9.20 5.13 0.31
C VAL A 41 -9.65 5.10 1.77
N ALA A 42 -8.86 4.52 2.67
CA ALA A 42 -9.18 4.49 4.10
C ALA A 42 -9.30 5.91 4.68
N ARG A 43 -8.36 6.81 4.37
CA ARG A 43 -8.39 8.20 4.82
C ARG A 43 -9.63 8.95 4.34
N GLU A 44 -10.01 8.75 3.08
CA GLU A 44 -11.21 9.36 2.50
C GLU A 44 -12.49 8.83 3.17
N ARG A 45 -12.56 7.51 3.44
CA ARG A 45 -13.69 6.93 4.19
C ARG A 45 -13.79 7.51 5.60
N THR A 46 -12.68 7.55 6.34
CA THR A 46 -12.66 8.13 7.69
C THR A 46 -13.08 9.61 7.67
N ARG A 47 -12.70 10.40 6.65
CA ARG A 47 -13.15 11.79 6.52
C ARG A 47 -14.67 11.89 6.34
N ARG A 48 -15.27 10.99 5.55
CA ARG A 48 -16.72 10.93 5.35
C ARG A 48 -17.47 10.48 6.61
N GLU A 49 -16.92 9.52 7.33
CA GLU A 49 -17.47 9.05 8.62
C GLU A 49 -17.44 10.17 9.67
N ILE A 50 -16.33 10.90 9.80
CA ILE A 50 -16.24 12.06 10.70
C ILE A 50 -17.31 13.10 10.34
N ALA A 51 -17.52 13.40 9.06
CA ALA A 51 -18.56 14.34 8.63
C ALA A 51 -19.97 13.84 8.99
N ALA A 52 -20.24 12.54 8.84
CA ALA A 52 -21.51 11.94 9.24
C ALA A 52 -21.72 12.03 10.76
N PHE A 53 -20.72 11.72 11.59
CA PHE A 53 -20.82 11.81 13.05
C PHE A 53 -21.05 13.24 13.54
N ILE A 54 -20.45 14.24 12.87
CA ILE A 54 -20.71 15.65 13.16
C ILE A 54 -22.15 16.02 12.78
N ALA A 55 -22.63 15.58 11.62
CA ALA A 55 -24.00 15.84 11.17
C ALA A 55 -25.07 15.15 12.07
N GLU A 56 -24.75 13.97 12.58
CA GLU A 56 -25.58 13.23 13.54
C GLU A 56 -25.48 13.81 14.97
N GLY A 57 -24.49 14.66 15.24
CA GLY A 57 -24.26 15.27 16.55
C GLY A 57 -23.61 14.34 17.58
N SER A 58 -23.13 13.16 17.18
CA SER A 58 -22.42 12.21 18.03
C SER A 58 -20.95 12.58 18.25
N MET A 59 -20.44 13.58 17.51
CA MET A 59 -19.09 14.13 17.62
C MET A 59 -19.11 15.65 17.42
N THR A 60 -18.30 16.40 18.19
CA THR A 60 -18.19 17.85 17.96
C THR A 60 -17.21 18.16 16.82
N PRO A 61 -17.38 19.29 16.10
CA PRO A 61 -16.45 19.71 15.05
C PRO A 61 -14.98 19.79 15.52
N GLU A 62 -14.74 20.25 16.75
CA GLU A 62 -13.40 20.37 17.34
C GLU A 62 -12.75 19.00 17.58
N GLN A 63 -13.56 17.99 17.91
CA GLN A 63 -13.08 16.61 18.03
C GLN A 63 -12.74 16.03 16.64
N GLY A 64 -13.60 16.29 15.65
CA GLY A 64 -13.34 15.90 14.25
C GLY A 64 -12.06 16.50 13.70
N GLU A 65 -11.83 17.80 13.93
CA GLU A 65 -10.60 18.50 13.54
C GLU A 65 -9.34 17.82 14.12
N LYS A 66 -9.38 17.46 15.41
CA LYS A 66 -8.27 16.77 16.09
C LYS A 66 -8.01 15.38 15.51
N LEU A 67 -9.06 14.62 15.20
CA LEU A 67 -8.93 13.30 14.57
C LEU A 67 -8.32 13.38 13.17
N MET A 68 -8.70 14.38 12.38
CA MET A 68 -8.13 14.60 11.04
C MET A 68 -6.64 14.94 11.11
N LYS A 69 -6.21 15.70 12.12
CA LYS A 69 -4.80 16.05 12.36
C LYS A 69 -3.97 14.88 12.91
N ALA A 70 -4.57 13.97 13.67
CA ALA A 70 -3.85 12.84 14.28
C ALA A 70 -3.27 11.84 13.25
N GLY A 71 -3.85 11.75 12.06
CA GLY A 71 -3.39 10.87 10.97
C GLY A 71 -2.19 11.39 10.18
N GLU A 72 -1.83 12.66 10.34
CA GLU A 72 -0.65 13.28 9.72
C GLU A 72 0.60 12.92 10.54
N ARG A 73 1.11 11.69 10.38
CA ARG A 73 2.45 11.34 10.88
C ARG A 73 3.47 12.26 10.20
N LYS A 74 4.01 13.21 10.95
CA LYS A 74 5.25 13.92 10.59
C LYS A 74 6.36 12.87 10.56
N THR A 75 6.74 12.40 9.38
CA THR A 75 8.03 11.72 9.20
C THR A 75 9.11 12.74 9.52
N CYS A 76 9.80 12.54 10.64
CA CYS A 76 11.07 13.20 10.96
C CYS A 76 12.16 12.72 9.99
#